data_AF-A0A2H0ZTW1-F1
#
_entry.id   AF-A0A2H0ZTW1-F1
#
_cell.length_a   1.000
_cell.length_b   1.000
_cell.length_c   1.000
_cell.angle_alpha   90.00
_cell.angle_beta   90.00
_cell.angle_gamma   90.00
#
_symmetry.space_group_name_H-M   'P 1'
#
loop_
_entity.id
_entity.type
_entity.pdbx_description
1 polymer ?
#
loop_
_entity_poly.entity_id
_entity_poly.type
_entity_poly.pdbx_seq_one_letter_code
_entity_poly.pdbx_strand_id
1 'polypeptide(L)'
;MTFRPEEYAKKGEVTLTSALTCFVVFVEDVSESKEKRLEEWKYYHNPNRAPFERMEHVNRPVIYGIDLDESPEDKAAKKMSASATYKLTLRDESENYFYAIEIDKLPFLHSQASNTGTPLPVPLGGKLVLKSGTKVYNGVVCLTASSCEYLGHDENSSLAKQLNAGVVEKYIDVMERQLNT
;
A
#
# COMPACT_ATOMS: atom_id res chain seq x y z
N MET A 1 21.03 -11.73 -2.70
CA MET A 1 20.45 -12.72 -1.76
C MET A 1 19.04 -13.02 -2.24
N THR A 2 18.56 -14.25 -2.06
CA THR A 2 17.23 -14.67 -2.52
C THR A 2 16.33 -14.91 -1.32
N PHE A 3 15.09 -14.41 -1.35
CA PHE A 3 14.11 -14.66 -0.30
C PHE A 3 13.06 -15.68 -0.76
N ARG A 4 12.94 -16.75 0.00
CA ARG A 4 11.99 -17.84 -0.27
C ARG A 4 10.99 -17.92 0.88
N PRO A 5 9.75 -17.42 0.72
CA PRO A 5 8.73 -17.44 1.77
C PRO A 5 8.48 -18.82 2.37
N GLU A 6 8.57 -19.86 1.53
CA GLU A 6 8.40 -21.27 1.89
C GLU A 6 9.35 -21.73 2.99
N GLU A 7 10.58 -21.20 3.00
CA GLU A 7 11.58 -21.54 4.02
C GLU A 7 11.22 -21.00 5.40
N TYR A 8 10.29 -20.04 5.47
CA TYR A 8 9.80 -19.42 6.71
C TYR A 8 8.37 -19.84 7.04
N ALA A 9 7.70 -20.57 6.14
CA ALA A 9 6.35 -21.05 6.35
C ALA A 9 6.31 -21.94 7.61
N LYS A 10 5.35 -21.66 8.51
CA LYS A 10 5.11 -22.42 9.76
C LYS A 10 6.23 -22.34 10.81
N LYS A 11 7.23 -21.47 10.63
CA LYS A 11 8.31 -21.27 11.63
C LYS A 11 7.96 -20.22 12.70
N GLY A 12 6.78 -19.60 12.63
CA GLY A 12 6.43 -18.49 13.52
C GLY A 12 7.26 -17.25 13.21
N GLU A 13 7.81 -16.60 14.24
CA GLU A 13 8.68 -15.42 14.10
C GLU A 13 10.14 -15.85 13.91
N VAL A 14 10.75 -15.40 12.82
CA VAL A 14 12.18 -15.59 12.49
C VAL A 14 12.77 -14.25 12.06
N THR A 15 14.07 -14.06 12.18
CA THR A 15 14.76 -12.86 11.69
C THR A 15 15.59 -13.14 10.44
N LEU A 16 15.66 -12.18 9.53
CA LEU A 16 16.55 -12.23 8.38
C LEU A 16 18.01 -12.20 8.86
N THR A 17 18.82 -13.14 8.37
CA THR A 17 20.24 -13.22 8.74
C THR A 17 21.11 -12.20 8.01
N SER A 18 20.71 -11.80 6.81
CA SER A 18 21.40 -10.79 6.01
C SER A 18 20.42 -9.83 5.34
N ALA A 19 20.94 -8.67 4.96
CA ALA A 19 20.15 -7.66 4.27
C ALA A 19 19.72 -8.16 2.88
N LEU A 20 18.55 -7.69 2.42
CA LEU A 20 17.95 -8.06 1.15
C LEU A 20 17.50 -6.81 0.40
N THR A 21 17.95 -6.68 -0.84
CA THR A 21 17.42 -5.67 -1.78
C THR A 21 16.22 -6.24 -2.52
N CYS A 22 15.14 -5.48 -2.57
CA CYS A 22 13.92 -5.84 -3.26
C CYS A 22 13.25 -4.63 -3.90
N PHE A 23 12.27 -4.88 -4.76
CA PHE A 23 11.52 -3.87 -5.49
C PHE A 23 10.03 -3.97 -5.15
N VAL A 24 9.38 -2.82 -4.98
CA VAL A 24 7.95 -2.73 -4.70
C VAL A 24 7.17 -3.01 -5.99
N VAL A 25 6.41 -4.11 -6.03
CA VAL A 25 5.64 -4.52 -7.22
C VAL A 25 4.19 -4.13 -7.12
N PHE A 26 3.61 -4.20 -5.92
CA PHE A 26 2.21 -3.89 -5.67
C PHE A 26 2.05 -3.36 -4.26
N VAL A 27 1.14 -2.40 -4.06
CA VAL A 27 0.85 -1.81 -2.76
C VAL A 27 -0.65 -1.84 -2.54
N GLU A 28 -1.07 -2.39 -1.41
CA GLU A 28 -2.48 -2.50 -1.03
C GLU A 28 -2.64 -1.95 0.38
N ASP A 29 -3.62 -1.09 0.63
CA ASP A 29 -4.00 -0.75 1.99
C ASP A 29 -4.94 -1.84 2.55
N VAL A 30 -4.54 -2.53 3.61
CA VAL A 30 -5.36 -3.61 4.19
C VAL A 30 -6.32 -3.11 5.28
N SER A 31 -6.36 -1.80 5.53
CA SER A 31 -7.25 -1.19 6.51
C SER A 31 -8.64 -0.82 5.98
N GLU A 32 -8.79 -0.66 4.66
CA GLU A 32 -10.07 -0.36 4.02
C GLU A 32 -10.62 -1.55 3.22
N SER A 33 -11.95 -1.58 3.04
CA SER A 33 -12.59 -2.61 2.23
C SER A 33 -12.21 -2.49 0.75
N LYS A 34 -12.17 -3.63 0.07
CA LYS A 34 -11.78 -3.71 -1.34
C LYS A 34 -12.80 -3.00 -2.25
N GLU A 35 -14.08 -3.05 -1.89
CA GLU A 35 -15.18 -2.40 -2.61
C GLU A 35 -15.02 -0.88 -2.58
N LYS A 36 -14.78 -0.31 -1.39
CA LYS A 36 -14.58 1.14 -1.22
C LYS A 36 -13.39 1.60 -2.04
N ARG A 37 -12.27 0.89 -1.96
CA ARG A 37 -11.07 1.22 -2.74
C ARG A 37 -11.33 1.14 -4.24
N LEU A 38 -12.01 0.09 -4.71
CA LEU A 38 -12.32 -0.05 -6.12
C LEU A 38 -13.14 1.15 -6.64
N GLU A 39 -14.11 1.62 -5.88
CA GLU A 39 -14.89 2.82 -6.22
C GLU A 39 -14.02 4.07 -6.31
N GLU A 40 -13.12 4.28 -5.35
CA GLU A 40 -12.20 5.43 -5.34
C GLU A 40 -11.26 5.42 -6.55
N TRP A 41 -10.73 4.25 -6.93
CA TRP A 41 -9.89 4.10 -8.11
C TRP A 41 -10.67 4.31 -9.41
N LYS A 42 -11.90 3.80 -9.50
CA LYS A 42 -12.80 4.06 -10.64
C LYS A 42 -13.14 5.54 -10.77
N TYR A 43 -13.40 6.21 -9.65
CA TYR A 43 -13.64 7.64 -9.61
C TYR A 43 -12.41 8.43 -10.06
N TYR A 44 -11.21 8.07 -9.59
CA TYR A 44 -9.96 8.67 -10.03
C TYR A 44 -9.75 8.50 -11.55
N HIS A 45 -10.02 7.31 -12.10
CA HIS A 45 -9.86 7.02 -13.54
C HIS A 45 -10.88 7.76 -14.42
N ASN A 46 -12.16 7.76 -14.04
CA ASN A 46 -13.22 8.45 -14.77
C ASN A 46 -14.28 9.01 -13.81
N PRO A 47 -14.14 10.30 -13.41
CA PRO A 47 -15.07 10.94 -12.49
C PRO A 47 -16.51 10.97 -13.00
N ASN A 48 -16.72 10.97 -14.32
CA ASN A 48 -18.04 11.10 -14.94
C ASN A 48 -18.83 9.79 -14.99
N ARG A 49 -18.19 8.65 -14.70
CA ARG A 49 -18.80 7.31 -14.76
C ARG A 49 -19.06 6.72 -13.37
N ALA A 50 -18.61 7.39 -12.31
CA ALA A 50 -18.92 6.98 -10.95
C ALA A 50 -20.43 7.13 -10.70
N PRO A 51 -21.06 6.21 -9.96
CA PRO A 51 -22.49 6.29 -9.67
C PRO A 51 -22.80 7.66 -9.06
N PHE A 52 -23.63 8.42 -9.78
CA PHE A 52 -24.11 9.76 -9.43
C PHE A 52 -24.89 9.79 -8.09
N GLU A 53 -24.99 8.70 -7.36
CA GLU A 53 -25.65 8.66 -6.05
C GLU A 53 -24.85 9.39 -4.95
N ARG A 54 -23.58 9.76 -5.21
CA ARG A 54 -22.82 10.74 -4.41
C ARG A 54 -22.66 12.09 -5.12
N MET A 55 -23.60 12.45 -5.98
CA MET A 55 -23.66 13.74 -6.67
C MET A 55 -24.29 14.82 -5.76
N GLU A 56 -23.66 15.06 -4.63
CA GLU A 56 -23.58 16.36 -3.99
C GLU A 56 -22.13 16.47 -3.50
N HIS A 57 -21.51 17.65 -3.53
CA HIS A 57 -20.14 17.93 -3.04
C HIS A 57 -18.99 17.96 -4.05
N VAL A 58 -19.22 18.60 -5.20
CA VAL A 58 -18.17 19.52 -5.69
C VAL A 58 -18.26 20.80 -4.84
N ASN A 59 -17.25 20.97 -3.98
CA ASN A 59 -16.78 22.17 -3.26
C ASN A 59 -17.17 22.48 -1.80
N ARG A 60 -17.91 21.63 -1.08
CA ARG A 60 -17.95 21.66 0.39
C ARG A 60 -18.14 20.24 0.93
N PRO A 61 -17.43 19.79 1.98
CA PRO A 61 -17.75 18.52 2.60
C PRO A 61 -19.13 18.65 3.26
N VAL A 62 -20.13 17.91 2.80
CA VAL A 62 -21.30 17.64 3.66
C VAL A 62 -20.88 16.62 4.69
N ILE A 63 -20.96 17.08 5.92
CA ILE A 63 -20.76 16.30 7.12
C ILE A 63 -22.08 15.56 7.34
N TYR A 64 -22.12 14.28 6.97
CA TYR A 64 -23.19 13.38 7.41
C TYR A 64 -22.95 13.02 8.88
N GLY A 65 -23.87 13.41 9.76
CA GLY A 65 -23.83 13.06 11.18
C GLY A 65 -22.80 13.87 11.96
N ILE A 66 -23.15 15.11 12.28
CA ILE A 66 -22.55 15.78 13.44
C ILE A 66 -23.33 15.26 14.64
N ASP A 67 -22.78 14.33 15.40
CA ASP A 67 -23.17 14.24 16.81
C ASP A 67 -22.71 15.56 17.42
N LEU A 68 -23.68 16.41 17.77
CA LEU A 68 -23.42 17.73 18.36
C LEU A 68 -22.80 17.62 19.77
N ASP A 69 -22.71 16.39 20.29
CA ASP A 69 -22.11 16.05 21.58
C ASP A 69 -20.66 15.51 21.45
N GLU A 70 -20.10 15.41 20.23
CA GLU A 70 -18.70 14.98 20.07
C GLU A 70 -17.74 16.10 20.44
N SER A 71 -16.95 15.83 21.48
CA SER A 71 -15.91 16.74 21.93
C SER A 71 -14.81 16.88 20.85
N PRO A 72 -14.03 17.98 20.87
CA PRO A 72 -12.86 18.12 20.00
C PRO A 72 -11.86 16.95 20.12
N GLU A 73 -11.85 16.27 21.27
CA GLU A 73 -11.03 15.09 21.55
C GLU A 73 -11.54 13.86 20.78
N ASP A 74 -12.85 13.70 20.63
CA ASP A 74 -13.48 12.63 19.84
C ASP A 74 -13.24 12.82 18.32
N LYS A 75 -13.22 14.07 17.85
CA LYS A 75 -12.88 14.39 16.45
C LYS A 75 -11.40 14.15 16.13
N ALA A 76 -10.50 14.40 17.10
CA ALA A 76 -9.10 14.05 16.97
C ALA A 76 -8.90 12.52 16.99
N ALA A 77 -9.65 11.79 17.82
CA ALA A 77 -9.67 10.34 17.87
C ALA A 77 -10.21 9.70 16.56
N LYS A 78 -11.26 10.26 15.95
CA LYS A 78 -11.78 9.82 14.63
C LYS A 78 -10.87 10.15 13.45
N LYS A 79 -10.15 11.28 13.46
CA LYS A 79 -9.09 11.55 12.46
C LYS A 79 -7.89 10.60 12.60
N MET A 80 -7.69 10.03 13.79
CA MET A 80 -6.74 8.93 14.01
C MET A 80 -7.32 7.54 13.70
N SER A 81 -8.62 7.39 13.43
CA SER A 81 -9.31 6.09 13.39
C SER A 81 -9.34 5.37 12.04
N ALA A 82 -8.38 5.67 11.15
CA ALA A 82 -7.94 4.73 10.11
C ALA A 82 -6.58 5.19 9.59
N SER A 83 -5.50 4.98 10.34
CA SER A 83 -4.20 5.05 9.70
C SER A 83 -4.10 3.88 8.73
N ALA A 84 -4.00 4.19 7.43
CA ALA A 84 -3.76 3.19 6.39
C ALA A 84 -2.68 2.21 6.83
N THR A 85 -2.87 0.93 6.56
CA THR A 85 -1.88 -0.10 6.87
C THR A 85 -1.55 -0.79 5.57
N TYR A 86 -0.32 -0.65 5.09
CA TYR A 86 0.01 -1.15 3.76
C TYR A 86 0.57 -2.57 3.78
N LYS A 87 0.05 -3.41 2.90
CA LYS A 87 0.67 -4.65 2.44
C LYS A 87 1.37 -4.39 1.12
N LEU A 88 2.65 -4.74 1.05
CA LEU A 88 3.44 -4.66 -0.16
C LEU A 88 3.67 -6.07 -0.73
N THR A 89 3.57 -6.19 -2.04
CA THR A 89 4.17 -7.30 -2.77
C THR A 89 5.53 -6.85 -3.24
N LEU A 90 6.56 -7.55 -2.80
CA LEU A 90 7.95 -7.27 -3.10
C LEU A 90 8.50 -8.33 -4.03
N ARG A 91 9.50 -7.93 -4.81
CA ARG A 91 10.27 -8.82 -5.69
C ARG A 91 11.75 -8.68 -5.39
N ASP A 92 12.45 -9.78 -5.14
CA ASP A 92 13.91 -9.75 -4.98
C ASP A 92 14.65 -9.69 -6.34
N GLU A 93 15.98 -9.60 -6.29
CA GLU A 93 16.83 -9.61 -7.48
C GLU A 93 16.78 -10.93 -8.27
N SER A 94 16.32 -12.01 -7.65
CA SER A 94 16.16 -13.34 -8.26
C SER A 94 14.73 -13.59 -8.77
N GLU A 95 13.92 -12.54 -8.89
CA GLU A 95 12.52 -12.57 -9.34
C GLU A 95 11.56 -13.38 -8.46
N ASN A 96 11.88 -13.56 -7.17
CA ASN A 96 10.96 -14.19 -6.22
C ASN A 96 10.02 -13.14 -5.63
N TYR A 97 8.74 -13.48 -5.58
CA TYR A 97 7.69 -12.61 -5.08
C TYR A 97 7.30 -13.00 -3.66
N PHE A 98 7.14 -12.01 -2.80
CA PHE A 98 6.78 -12.24 -1.40
C PHE A 98 6.00 -11.06 -0.83
N TYR A 99 5.29 -11.31 0.26
CA TYR A 99 4.52 -10.28 0.94
C TYR A 99 5.29 -9.67 2.09
N ALA A 100 5.08 -8.37 2.26
CA ALA A 100 5.51 -7.62 3.41
C ALA A 100 4.33 -6.81 3.94
N ILE A 101 4.23 -6.67 5.26
CA ILE A 101 3.17 -5.91 5.91
C ILE A 101 3.79 -4.83 6.78
N GLU A 102 3.22 -3.63 6.70
CA GLU A 102 3.54 -2.53 7.59
C GLU A 102 3.06 -2.86 9.01
N ILE A 103 4.01 -2.98 9.95
CA ILE A 103 3.72 -3.15 11.37
C ILE A 103 3.78 -1.81 12.09
N ASP A 104 4.79 -0.99 11.76
CA ASP A 104 4.92 0.38 12.24
C ASP A 104 4.84 1.34 11.06
N LYS A 105 4.28 2.54 11.28
CA LYS A 105 4.16 3.56 10.22
C LYS A 105 5.48 3.83 9.52
N LEU A 106 5.50 3.59 8.21
CA LEU A 106 6.62 3.83 7.32
C LEU A 106 6.49 5.22 6.73
N PRO A 107 7.37 6.19 7.06
CA PRO A 107 7.23 7.57 6.60
C PRO A 107 7.09 7.72 5.08
N PHE A 108 7.74 6.83 4.31
CA PHE A 108 7.70 6.86 2.86
C PHE A 108 6.35 6.42 2.26
N LEU A 109 5.53 5.66 2.99
CA LEU A 109 4.18 5.26 2.56
C LEU A 109 3.09 6.25 3.01
N HIS A 110 3.41 7.13 3.96
CA HIS A 110 2.47 8.05 4.59
C HIS A 110 2.80 9.52 4.30
N SER A 111 3.72 9.78 3.38
CA SER A 111 4.09 11.13 2.98
C SER A 111 2.89 11.88 2.40
N GLN A 112 2.63 13.08 2.92
CA GLN A 112 1.50 13.93 2.49
C GLN A 112 1.66 14.45 1.04
N ALA A 113 2.87 14.40 0.48
CA ALA A 113 3.13 14.68 -0.92
C ALA A 113 3.20 13.35 -1.70
N SER A 114 2.06 12.87 -2.22
CA SER A 114 2.08 11.78 -3.20
C SER A 114 2.67 12.31 -4.50
N ASN A 115 3.93 11.96 -4.75
CA ASN A 115 4.65 12.34 -5.97
C ASN A 115 4.35 11.39 -7.15
N THR A 116 3.42 10.45 -7.00
CA THR A 116 3.13 9.42 -8.02
C THR A 116 2.16 9.91 -9.09
N GLY A 117 1.42 10.99 -8.80
CA GLY A 117 0.31 11.41 -9.63
C GLY A 117 -0.86 10.42 -9.64
N THR A 118 -0.85 9.38 -8.79
CA THR A 118 -1.88 8.32 -8.72
C THR A 118 -2.32 8.13 -7.26
N PRO A 119 -3.36 7.30 -6.98
CA PRO A 119 -3.73 6.96 -5.60
C PRO A 119 -2.66 6.17 -4.82
N LEU A 120 -1.55 5.76 -5.46
CA LEU A 120 -0.47 5.04 -4.78
C LEU A 120 0.40 5.96 -3.93
N PRO A 121 0.83 5.50 -2.74
CA PRO A 121 1.71 6.27 -1.87
C PRO A 121 3.15 6.35 -2.40
N VAL A 122 3.58 5.35 -3.18
CA VAL A 122 4.91 5.30 -3.82
C VAL A 122 4.83 4.75 -5.24
N PRO A 123 5.75 5.15 -6.14
CA PRO A 123 5.86 4.54 -7.46
C PRO A 123 6.22 3.06 -7.37
N LEU A 124 5.68 2.25 -8.28
CA LEU A 124 6.07 0.86 -8.38
C LEU A 124 7.46 0.72 -9.02
N GLY A 125 8.15 -0.37 -8.73
CA GLY A 125 9.55 -0.59 -9.07
C GLY A 125 10.53 0.15 -8.15
N GLY A 126 10.05 0.80 -7.09
CA GLY A 126 10.89 1.43 -6.08
C GLY A 126 11.74 0.41 -5.32
N LYS A 127 13.01 0.73 -5.10
CA LYS A 127 13.98 -0.10 -4.41
C LYS A 127 13.82 0.05 -2.89
N LEU A 128 13.68 -1.08 -2.21
CA LEU A 128 13.57 -1.21 -0.78
C LEU A 128 14.69 -2.15 -0.28
N VAL A 129 15.44 -1.70 0.72
CA VAL A 129 16.44 -2.54 1.40
C VAL A 129 15.87 -2.98 2.73
N LEU A 130 15.73 -4.29 2.91
CA LEU A 130 15.45 -4.91 4.20
C LEU A 130 16.78 -5.15 4.91
N LYS A 131 16.92 -4.69 6.14
CA LYS A 131 18.15 -4.84 6.94
C LYS A 131 18.22 -6.23 7.55
N SER A 132 19.42 -6.68 7.93
CA SER A 132 19.54 -7.88 8.76
C SER A 132 18.79 -7.66 10.09
N GLY A 133 18.25 -8.74 10.63
CA GLY A 133 17.40 -8.68 11.82
C GLY A 133 15.92 -8.34 11.54
N THR A 134 15.54 -8.03 10.29
CA THR A 134 14.12 -7.82 9.93
C THR A 134 13.30 -9.07 10.26
N LYS A 135 12.16 -8.88 10.91
CA LYS A 135 11.30 -9.99 11.33
C LYS A 135 10.49 -10.52 10.15
N VAL A 136 10.32 -11.84 10.13
CA VAL A 136 9.51 -12.59 9.17
C VAL A 136 8.59 -13.48 9.98
N TYR A 137 7.29 -13.36 9.77
CA TYR A 137 6.28 -14.15 10.44
C TYR A 137 5.56 -15.05 9.43
N ASN A 138 5.73 -16.37 9.53
CA ASN A 138 5.13 -17.35 8.62
C ASN A 138 5.30 -17.03 7.12
N GLY A 139 6.47 -16.50 6.73
CA GLY A 139 6.78 -16.13 5.35
C GLY A 139 6.38 -14.71 4.93
N VAL A 140 5.75 -13.94 5.82
CA VAL A 140 5.44 -12.51 5.60
C VAL A 140 6.48 -11.65 6.29
N VAL A 141 7.08 -10.72 5.57
CA VAL A 141 8.05 -9.77 6.14
C VAL A 141 7.32 -8.69 6.94
N CYS A 142 7.74 -8.47 8.18
CA CYS A 142 7.20 -7.45 9.07
C CYS A 142 8.03 -6.17 8.94
N LEU A 143 7.47 -5.14 8.31
CA LEU A 143 8.16 -3.88 8.06
C LEU A 143 7.95 -2.90 9.20
N THR A 144 9.06 -2.39 9.71
CA THR A 144 9.15 -1.26 10.62
C THR A 144 10.14 -0.23 10.05
N ALA A 145 10.03 1.03 10.49
CA ALA A 145 10.93 2.09 10.04
C ALA A 145 12.43 1.80 10.32
N SER A 146 12.73 0.99 11.34
CA SER A 146 14.10 0.57 11.64
C SER A 146 14.58 -0.59 10.76
N SER A 147 13.67 -1.47 10.34
CA SER A 147 13.98 -2.70 9.57
C SER A 147 14.21 -2.48 8.08
N CYS A 148 13.73 -1.39 7.51
CA CYS A 148 13.82 -1.17 6.07
C CYS A 148 14.17 0.28 5.70
N GLU A 149 14.70 0.45 4.49
CA GLU A 149 15.03 1.75 3.92
C GLU A 149 14.57 1.81 2.46
N TYR A 150 13.74 2.80 2.14
CA TYR A 150 13.26 3.05 0.79
C TYR A 150 14.21 3.99 0.05
N LEU A 151 14.79 3.51 -1.05
CA LEU A 151 15.81 4.24 -1.81
C LEU A 151 15.25 4.98 -3.03
N GLY A 152 13.91 5.02 -3.18
CA GLY A 152 13.26 5.58 -4.35
C GLY A 152 13.20 4.62 -5.52
N HIS A 153 12.79 5.13 -6.68
CA HIS A 153 12.65 4.34 -7.91
C HIS A 153 13.47 4.96 -9.03
N ASP A 154 13.91 4.13 -9.97
CA ASP A 154 14.50 4.58 -11.23
C ASP A 154 13.44 4.57 -12.33
N GLU A 155 12.97 5.76 -12.70
CA GLU A 155 11.97 5.99 -13.76
C GLU A 155 12.41 5.42 -15.12
N ASN A 156 13.72 5.30 -15.35
CA ASN A 156 14.24 4.79 -16.61
C ASN A 156 14.29 3.27 -16.66
N SER A 157 14.21 2.60 -15.50
CA SER A 157 14.25 1.14 -15.41
C SER A 157 13.06 0.51 -16.16
N SER A 158 13.34 -0.62 -16.83
CA SER A 158 12.30 -1.38 -17.54
C SER A 158 11.19 -1.83 -16.60
N LEU A 159 11.55 -2.24 -15.38
CA LEU A 159 10.62 -2.68 -14.35
C LEU A 159 9.65 -1.55 -13.95
N ALA A 160 10.17 -0.36 -13.60
CA ALA A 160 9.31 0.76 -13.21
C ALA A 160 8.38 1.17 -14.35
N LYS A 161 8.88 1.23 -15.59
CA LYS A 161 8.05 1.53 -16.78
C LYS A 161 6.92 0.51 -16.95
N GLN A 162 7.23 -0.78 -16.86
CA GLN A 162 6.24 -1.84 -17.02
C GLN A 162 5.17 -1.84 -15.92
N LEU A 163 5.57 -1.61 -14.67
CA LEU A 163 4.65 -1.61 -13.54
C LEU A 163 3.75 -0.38 -13.52
N ASN A 164 4.30 0.81 -13.81
CA ASN A 164 3.55 2.06 -13.72
C ASN A 164 2.75 2.40 -15.00
N ALA A 165 3.06 1.80 -16.15
CA ALA A 165 2.28 2.00 -17.38
C ALA A 165 0.84 1.47 -17.20
N GLY A 166 -0.17 2.34 -17.33
CA GLY A 166 -1.58 1.98 -17.15
C GLY A 166 -1.88 1.43 -15.75
N VAL A 167 -1.18 1.95 -14.72
CA VAL A 167 -1.28 1.42 -13.36
C VAL A 167 -2.70 1.53 -12.81
N VAL A 168 -3.44 2.59 -13.15
CA VAL A 168 -4.80 2.82 -12.67
C VAL A 168 -5.74 1.72 -13.15
N GLU A 169 -5.73 1.44 -14.44
CA GLU A 169 -6.54 0.41 -15.08
C GLU A 169 -6.16 -0.99 -14.57
N LYS A 170 -4.87 -1.25 -14.41
CA LYS A 170 -4.36 -2.52 -13.86
C LYS A 170 -4.85 -2.76 -12.43
N TYR A 171 -4.84 -1.74 -11.57
CA TYR A 171 -5.33 -1.86 -10.20
C TYR A 171 -6.84 -2.10 -10.15
N ILE A 172 -7.61 -1.39 -11.00
CA ILE A 172 -9.05 -1.61 -11.13
C ILE A 172 -9.33 -3.07 -11.52
N ASP A 173 -8.68 -3.57 -12.58
CA ASP A 173 -8.84 -4.96 -13.06
C ASP A 173 -8.47 -6.00 -11.97
N VAL A 174 -7.35 -5.79 -11.26
CA VAL A 174 -6.94 -6.68 -10.16
C VAL A 174 -7.98 -6.68 -9.04
N MET A 175 -8.48 -5.52 -8.62
CA MET A 175 -9.47 -5.42 -7.56
C MET A 175 -10.83 -6.00 -7.97
N GLU A 176 -11.27 -5.80 -9.21
CA GLU A 176 -12.49 -6.42 -9.74
C GLU A 176 -12.40 -7.94 -9.73
N ARG A 177 -11.28 -8.51 -10.17
CA ARG A 177 -11.07 -9.97 -10.12
C ARG A 177 -11.10 -10.49 -8.70
N GLN A 178 -10.46 -9.80 -7.76
CA GLN A 178 -10.43 -10.21 -6.35
C GLN A 178 -11.79 -10.17 -5.66
N LEU A 179 -12.71 -9.32 -6.11
CA LEU A 179 -14.08 -9.23 -5.56
C LEU A 179 -15.05 -10.24 -6.20
N ASN A 180 -14.76 -10.71 -7.41
CA ASN A 180 -15.58 -11.68 -8.13
C ASN A 180 -15.16 -13.14 -7.89
N THR A 181 -14.17 -13.38 -7.04
CA THR A 181 -13.67 -14.72 -6.66
C THR A 181 -14.24 -15.12 -5.31
#